data_AF-A0A8K0J751-F1
#
_entry.id   AF-A0A8K0J751-F1
#
_cell.length_a   1.000
_cell.length_b   1.000
_cell.length_c   1.000
_cell.angle_alpha   90.00
_cell.angle_beta   90.00
_cell.angle_gamma   90.00
#
_symmetry.space_group_name_H-M   'P 1'
#
loop_
_entity.id
_entity.type
_entity.pdbx_description
1 polymer ?
#
loop_
_entity_poly.entity_id
_entity_poly.type
_entity_poly.pdbx_seq_one_letter_code
_entity_poly.pdbx_strand_id
1 'polypeptide(L)'
;MSRISSSLIALPKKCYLVDNSPDDETLPHSAPAVEEPRHTMAIYTPNKGSDANSESCSLRVVVFGNEFPNDPLQSHFRRLSTRSKDRNHPLLARFISEATYAVKEEISALTTDLKRLIPAFQTILEWSEDAKLREGLLCGAIDGVLLTALQLASYICYHETLPYDKEECGNTALTGLGIGLLSSTAVSMSPNLAQLPLAGADAVRLAFRLGVHVLGLSEILEARDATAKPASWAYVVHNVDAARAQQELDTVFDVAKCSASNKIVISATGQTSVTISGPSSRLKALFNKSALFRTARFTPLPVYGGLCHAPHIYGATNTESIVHGCALHTVAENSLPVIPIYSASTGIPFLAKTAIEAFSCVVSELLTRPICWDHVIRGLRDRIDCTGTSAAAVDHLGNSLPVHDLEVALKGILHESQVTLTNILSVSSAAPLPREIKPSRAGLSKLAIVGMSCRLPGGATDTDKFWDLLAKGLDVSRRIPADRFDIDTHYDATGRQLNKSMTQYGCFIDEPGLFDAPFFNMSPRESQTTDPQMRLSLVTAYEALEQAGFVGNRTDSTKLERVGTYYGQAADDYREVNQGQEVGTYYIPGGCRAFGPGRINYFFKFSGPSYSIDTACSSGLAAIEVCACE
;
A
#
# COMPACT_ATOMS: atom_id res chain seq x y z
N MET A 1 32.01 28.90 -42.30
CA MET A 1 30.98 28.59 -43.31
C MET A 1 29.65 28.50 -42.57
N SER A 2 28.98 29.62 -42.23
CA SER A 2 27.92 30.32 -43.00
C SER A 2 26.81 29.36 -43.46
N ARG A 3 25.51 29.52 -43.16
CA ARG A 3 24.60 30.69 -43.08
C ARG A 3 23.46 30.35 -42.06
N ILE A 4 22.99 31.20 -41.13
CA ILE A 4 22.14 32.41 -41.21
C ILE A 4 20.87 32.25 -42.05
N SER A 5 19.69 32.28 -41.39
CA SER A 5 18.58 33.19 -41.74
C SER A 5 17.49 33.20 -40.64
N SER A 6 17.37 34.37 -40.03
CA SER A 6 16.34 34.87 -39.13
C SER A 6 15.10 35.39 -39.88
N SER A 7 13.92 35.34 -39.25
CA SER A 7 12.93 36.42 -39.34
C SER A 7 11.85 36.32 -38.26
N LEU A 8 11.51 37.50 -37.77
CA LEU A 8 10.69 37.89 -36.61
C LEU A 8 9.46 38.66 -37.16
N ILE A 9 8.53 39.09 -36.29
CA ILE A 9 7.46 40.12 -36.50
C ILE A 9 6.13 39.53 -37.07
N ALA A 10 4.88 39.81 -36.63
CA ALA A 10 4.26 40.76 -35.69
C ALA A 10 2.86 40.29 -35.24
N LEU A 11 2.41 40.82 -34.10
CA LEU A 11 1.01 40.95 -33.65
C LEU A 11 0.17 41.86 -34.57
N PRO A 12 -1.17 41.80 -34.45
CA PRO A 12 -1.90 43.06 -34.30
C PRO A 12 -2.92 43.06 -33.15
N LYS A 13 -2.94 44.19 -32.41
CA LYS A 13 -4.06 44.72 -31.62
C LYS A 13 -4.96 45.59 -32.52
N LYS A 14 -6.27 45.58 -32.26
CA LYS A 14 -7.27 46.68 -32.35
C LYS A 14 -8.61 46.08 -31.88
N CYS A 15 -9.24 46.44 -30.74
CA CYS A 15 -9.84 47.71 -30.27
C CYS A 15 -10.92 48.29 -31.19
N TYR A 16 -12.17 48.29 -30.72
CA TYR A 16 -13.19 49.38 -30.70
C TYR A 16 -14.19 49.01 -29.57
N LEU A 17 -14.17 49.64 -28.39
CA LEU A 17 -14.76 50.95 -27.96
C LEU A 17 -16.31 50.87 -27.85
N VAL A 18 -16.90 51.03 -26.63
CA VAL A 18 -17.47 52.28 -26.02
C VAL A 18 -19.03 52.15 -26.03
N ASP A 19 -19.84 52.46 -25.01
CA ASP A 19 -19.74 53.39 -23.87
C ASP A 19 -20.79 53.10 -22.76
N ASN A 20 -20.41 53.49 -21.54
CA ASN A 20 -21.09 54.27 -20.49
C ASN A 20 -22.53 53.99 -19.96
N SER A 21 -22.52 53.70 -18.65
CA SER A 21 -23.35 54.11 -17.47
C SER A 21 -24.22 55.40 -17.56
N PRO A 22 -24.98 55.88 -16.52
CA PRO A 22 -25.01 55.53 -15.08
C PRO A 22 -26.40 55.64 -14.35
N ASP A 23 -26.35 55.58 -13.00
CA ASP A 23 -27.32 56.01 -11.95
C ASP A 23 -28.57 55.13 -11.74
N ASP A 24 -29.09 54.85 -10.53
CA ASP A 24 -29.24 55.71 -9.36
C ASP A 24 -29.61 54.89 -8.09
N GLU A 25 -29.56 55.57 -6.94
CA GLU A 25 -29.81 55.24 -5.54
C GLU A 25 -30.94 54.23 -5.17
N THR A 26 -30.77 53.51 -4.04
CA THR A 26 -31.60 53.64 -2.80
C THR A 26 -31.40 52.48 -1.80
N LEU A 27 -31.12 52.83 -0.54
CA LEU A 27 -31.41 52.01 0.65
C LEU A 27 -32.93 52.07 0.94
N PRO A 28 -33.57 51.03 1.52
CA PRO A 28 -33.82 51.09 2.96
C PRO A 28 -33.94 49.75 3.73
N HIS A 29 -33.65 49.86 5.03
CA HIS A 29 -34.32 49.31 6.22
C HIS A 29 -34.70 47.81 6.41
N SER A 30 -34.28 47.35 7.60
CA SER A 30 -35.02 46.55 8.60
C SER A 30 -35.29 45.08 8.33
N ALA A 31 -34.67 44.26 9.18
CA ALA A 31 -34.98 42.86 9.42
C ALA A 31 -36.41 42.64 9.94
N PRO A 32 -37.04 41.50 9.58
CA PRO A 32 -38.02 40.84 10.42
C PRO A 32 -37.44 39.59 11.08
N ALA A 33 -37.93 39.32 12.28
CA ALA A 33 -37.57 38.22 13.16
C ALA A 33 -37.78 36.84 12.51
N VAL A 34 -36.86 35.92 12.79
CA VAL A 34 -36.97 34.50 12.43
C VAL A 34 -37.83 33.81 13.48
N GLU A 35 -39.04 33.41 13.10
CA GLU A 35 -39.87 32.44 13.83
C GLU A 35 -39.23 31.05 13.76
N GLU A 36 -39.10 30.38 14.91
CA GLU A 36 -38.70 28.96 15.01
C GLU A 36 -39.79 28.05 14.41
N PRO A 37 -39.48 27.18 13.44
CA PRO A 37 -40.40 26.13 13.03
C PRO A 37 -40.26 24.93 13.96
N ARG A 38 -41.36 24.60 14.63
CA ARG A 38 -41.58 23.39 15.43
C ARG A 38 -41.17 22.13 14.64
N HIS A 39 -40.15 21.43 15.13
CA HIS A 39 -39.73 20.14 14.61
C HIS A 39 -40.85 19.10 14.75
N THR A 40 -41.42 18.70 13.62
CA THR A 40 -42.30 17.53 13.50
C THR A 40 -41.42 16.32 13.20
N MET A 41 -41.44 15.33 14.09
CA MET A 41 -40.75 14.05 13.93
C MET A 41 -41.24 13.32 12.67
N ALA A 42 -40.35 13.02 11.74
CA ALA A 42 -40.61 12.04 10.69
C ALA A 42 -40.32 10.64 11.27
N ILE A 43 -41.40 9.93 11.63
CA ILE A 43 -41.35 8.55 12.13
C ILE A 43 -41.14 7.61 10.93
N TYR A 44 -40.00 6.94 10.88
CA TYR A 44 -39.77 5.82 9.96
C TYR A 44 -40.47 4.57 10.53
N THR A 45 -41.48 4.06 9.85
CA THR A 45 -42.20 2.83 10.23
C THR A 45 -41.85 1.73 9.22
N PRO A 46 -41.29 0.56 9.62
CA PRO A 46 -41.08 -0.55 8.70
C PRO A 46 -42.41 -1.26 8.39
N ASN A 47 -42.54 -1.77 7.16
CA ASN A 47 -43.68 -2.58 6.71
C ASN A 47 -43.82 -3.85 7.57
N LYS A 48 -44.98 -4.05 8.20
CA LYS A 48 -45.37 -5.31 8.83
C LYS A 48 -45.72 -6.34 7.76
N GLY A 49 -44.79 -7.24 7.45
CA GLY A 49 -45.08 -8.56 6.89
C GLY A 49 -45.18 -9.56 8.05
N SER A 50 -46.34 -10.17 8.22
CA SER A 50 -46.60 -11.25 9.17
C SER A 50 -45.86 -12.52 8.74
N ASP A 51 -44.93 -13.01 9.54
CA ASP A 51 -44.97 -14.35 10.13
C ASP A 51 -43.81 -14.55 11.10
N ALA A 52 -44.14 -15.12 12.27
CA ALA A 52 -43.25 -15.27 13.40
C ALA A 52 -42.27 -16.45 13.19
N ASN A 53 -40.99 -16.12 13.07
CA ASN A 53 -39.91 -16.90 13.67
C ASN A 53 -39.10 -15.92 14.54
N SER A 54 -38.89 -16.27 15.80
CA SER A 54 -38.16 -15.45 16.77
C SER A 54 -36.66 -15.46 16.46
N GLU A 55 -36.24 -14.73 15.44
CA GLU A 55 -34.84 -14.36 15.25
C GLU A 55 -34.51 -13.21 16.20
N SER A 56 -33.50 -13.41 17.05
CA SER A 56 -33.02 -12.39 17.97
C SER A 56 -32.55 -11.16 17.20
N CYS A 57 -33.26 -10.04 17.33
CA CYS A 57 -32.85 -8.76 16.77
C CYS A 57 -31.53 -8.34 17.45
N SER A 58 -30.44 -8.29 16.68
CA SER A 58 -29.07 -8.02 17.14
C SER A 58 -28.54 -6.75 16.46
N LEU A 59 -28.03 -5.79 17.24
CA LEU A 59 -27.41 -4.56 16.73
C LEU A 59 -25.92 -4.79 16.52
N ARG A 60 -25.44 -4.56 15.30
CA ARG A 60 -24.00 -4.58 15.00
C ARG A 60 -23.46 -3.15 14.96
N VAL A 61 -22.42 -2.85 15.71
CA VAL A 61 -21.75 -1.55 15.73
C VAL A 61 -20.31 -1.73 15.25
N VAL A 62 -19.94 -1.04 14.18
CA VAL A 62 -18.56 -1.05 13.67
C VAL A 62 -17.90 0.27 14.02
N VAL A 63 -16.82 0.20 14.80
CA VAL A 63 -16.11 1.35 15.35
C VAL A 63 -14.71 1.49 14.74
N PHE A 64 -14.46 2.62 14.11
CA PHE A 64 -13.14 3.00 13.59
C PHE A 64 -12.48 4.03 14.50
N GLY A 65 -11.39 3.66 15.17
CA GLY A 65 -10.68 4.54 16.11
C GLY A 65 -9.87 5.67 15.46
N ASN A 66 -9.23 6.49 16.31
CA ASN A 66 -8.28 7.54 15.89
C ASN A 66 -6.83 7.24 16.29
N GLU A 67 -6.55 5.99 16.72
CA GLU A 67 -5.27 5.60 17.30
C GLU A 67 -4.71 4.38 16.56
N PHE A 68 -3.38 4.33 16.46
CA PHE A 68 -2.68 3.14 15.98
C PHE A 68 -2.72 2.04 17.06
N PRO A 69 -2.67 0.76 16.66
CA PRO A 69 -2.52 -0.33 17.62
C PRO A 69 -1.20 -0.23 18.40
N ASN A 70 -1.17 -0.84 19.59
CA ASN A 70 0.03 -0.87 20.44
C ASN A 70 1.18 -1.68 19.83
N ASP A 71 0.88 -2.64 18.96
CA ASP A 71 1.87 -3.44 18.26
C ASP A 71 2.59 -2.61 17.18
N PRO A 72 3.85 -2.95 16.83
CA PRO A 72 4.60 -2.22 15.81
C PRO A 72 3.85 -2.14 14.48
N LEU A 73 3.61 -0.92 14.01
CA LEU A 73 2.84 -0.63 12.79
C LEU A 73 3.39 -1.36 11.56
N GLN A 74 4.72 -1.50 11.47
CA GLN A 74 5.40 -2.20 10.37
C GLN A 74 4.98 -3.66 10.29
N SER A 75 4.73 -4.30 11.43
CA SER A 75 4.31 -5.70 11.47
C SER A 75 2.93 -5.89 10.83
N HIS A 76 1.98 -5.00 11.11
CA HIS A 76 0.65 -5.02 10.51
C HIS A 76 0.72 -4.81 9.00
N PHE A 77 1.45 -3.79 8.54
CA PHE A 77 1.54 -3.51 7.10
C PHE A 77 2.30 -4.56 6.31
N ARG A 78 3.38 -5.13 6.86
CA ARG A 78 4.08 -6.24 6.22
C ARG A 78 3.17 -7.44 6.01
N ARG A 79 2.31 -7.72 6.99
CA ARG A 79 1.32 -8.80 6.89
C ARG A 79 0.25 -8.52 5.85
N LEU A 80 -0.31 -7.30 5.83
CA LEU A 80 -1.29 -6.89 4.83
C LEU A 80 -0.69 -6.95 3.41
N SER A 81 0.56 -6.50 3.25
CA SER A 81 1.33 -6.60 2.00
C SER A 81 1.62 -8.05 1.59
N THR A 82 1.78 -8.95 2.55
CA THR A 82 1.95 -10.38 2.27
C THR A 82 0.62 -11.02 1.86
N ARG A 83 -0.47 -10.71 2.57
CA ARG A 83 -1.81 -11.23 2.27
C ARG A 83 -2.37 -10.71 0.96
N SER A 84 -2.08 -9.46 0.58
CA SER A 84 -2.51 -8.90 -0.70
C SER A 84 -1.90 -9.63 -1.92
N LYS A 85 -0.85 -10.42 -1.71
CA LYS A 85 -0.25 -11.27 -2.74
C LYS A 85 -0.93 -12.65 -2.86
N ASP A 86 -1.76 -13.03 -1.89
CA ASP A 86 -2.53 -14.28 -1.85
C ASP A 86 -3.74 -14.21 -2.80
N ARG A 87 -4.16 -15.35 -3.35
CA ARG A 87 -5.29 -15.46 -4.28
C ARG A 87 -6.62 -15.19 -3.59
N ASN A 88 -6.67 -15.46 -2.30
CA ASN A 88 -7.87 -15.34 -1.50
C ASN A 88 -8.17 -13.88 -1.10
N HIS A 89 -7.26 -12.95 -1.42
CA HIS A 89 -7.36 -11.54 -1.04
C HIS A 89 -7.30 -10.55 -2.22
N PRO A 90 -8.07 -10.75 -3.31
CA PRO A 90 -8.03 -9.88 -4.48
C PRO A 90 -8.53 -8.45 -4.21
N LEU A 91 -9.49 -8.27 -3.30
CA LEU A 91 -10.02 -6.96 -2.94
C LEU A 91 -9.03 -6.18 -2.08
N LEU A 92 -8.31 -6.84 -1.18
CA LEU A 92 -7.21 -6.22 -0.45
C LEU A 92 -6.11 -5.73 -1.41
N ALA A 93 -5.73 -6.56 -2.39
CA ALA A 93 -4.75 -6.19 -3.41
C ALA A 93 -5.20 -4.96 -4.22
N ARG A 94 -6.47 -4.97 -4.65
CA ARG A 94 -7.08 -3.84 -5.35
C ARG A 94 -7.06 -2.59 -4.49
N PHE A 95 -7.53 -2.66 -3.24
CA PHE A 95 -7.57 -1.51 -2.33
C PHE A 95 -6.21 -0.85 -2.16
N ILE A 96 -5.16 -1.64 -1.89
CA ILE A 96 -3.80 -1.11 -1.73
C ILE A 96 -3.33 -0.39 -3.00
N SER A 97 -3.64 -0.95 -4.18
CA SER A 97 -3.30 -0.35 -5.47
C SER A 97 -4.03 0.98 -5.70
N GLU A 98 -5.35 0.99 -5.52
CA GLU A 98 -6.20 2.17 -5.74
C GLU A 98 -5.87 3.29 -4.75
N ALA A 99 -5.71 2.96 -3.46
CA ALA A 99 -5.30 3.92 -2.44
C ALA A 99 -3.90 4.50 -2.72
N THR A 100 -2.97 3.68 -3.22
CA THR A 100 -1.65 4.13 -3.64
C THR A 100 -1.72 5.09 -4.83
N TYR A 101 -2.55 4.77 -5.83
CA TYR A 101 -2.74 5.63 -7.00
C TYR A 101 -3.36 6.97 -6.62
N ALA A 102 -4.42 6.95 -5.81
CA ALA A 102 -5.12 8.13 -5.34
C ALA A 102 -4.18 9.09 -4.58
N VAL A 103 -3.29 8.58 -3.75
CA VAL A 103 -2.28 9.38 -3.04
C VAL A 103 -1.20 9.90 -3.99
N LYS A 104 -0.75 9.10 -4.97
CA LYS A 104 0.22 9.56 -5.99
C LYS A 104 -0.33 10.72 -6.82
N GLU A 105 -1.62 10.72 -7.15
CA GLU A 105 -2.28 11.84 -7.82
C GLU A 105 -2.27 13.11 -6.95
N GLU A 106 -2.63 13.01 -5.67
CA GLU A 106 -2.60 14.17 -4.76
C GLU A 106 -1.18 14.70 -4.55
N ILE A 107 -0.18 13.83 -4.44
CA ILE A 107 1.24 14.23 -4.37
C ILE A 107 1.67 14.97 -5.64
N SER A 108 1.13 14.59 -6.80
CA SER A 108 1.46 15.25 -8.06
C SER A 108 1.01 16.71 -8.10
N ALA A 109 -0.08 17.04 -7.37
CA ALA A 109 -0.66 18.37 -7.26
C ALA A 109 -0.04 19.24 -6.14
N LEU A 110 0.83 18.68 -5.29
CA LEU A 110 1.51 19.44 -4.24
C LEU A 110 2.50 20.47 -4.81
N THR A 111 2.81 21.49 -3.98
CA THR A 111 3.93 22.40 -4.26
C THR A 111 5.25 21.65 -4.30
N THR A 112 6.22 22.16 -5.06
CA THR A 112 7.53 21.53 -5.25
C THR A 112 8.23 21.24 -3.92
N ASP A 113 8.12 22.14 -2.94
CA ASP A 113 8.79 21.98 -1.64
C ASP A 113 8.18 20.85 -0.81
N LEU A 114 6.85 20.74 -0.74
CA LEU A 114 6.19 19.62 -0.06
C LEU A 114 6.43 18.29 -0.78
N LYS A 115 6.41 18.30 -2.11
CA LYS A 115 6.64 17.11 -2.92
C LYS A 115 8.04 16.50 -2.70
N ARG A 116 9.07 17.33 -2.49
CA ARG A 116 10.44 16.86 -2.19
C ARG A 116 10.56 16.15 -0.84
N LEU A 117 9.62 16.36 0.09
CA LEU A 117 9.63 15.71 1.40
C LEU A 117 9.19 14.23 1.33
N ILE A 118 8.56 13.82 0.23
CA ILE A 118 8.03 12.46 0.07
C ILE A 118 8.99 11.66 -0.82
N PRO A 119 9.61 10.59 -0.31
CA PRO A 119 10.48 9.73 -1.13
C PRO A 119 9.69 8.99 -2.20
N ALA A 120 10.36 8.41 -3.19
CA ALA A 120 9.71 7.50 -4.12
C ALA A 120 9.27 6.22 -3.39
N PHE A 121 8.05 5.74 -3.69
CA PHE A 121 7.48 4.54 -3.08
C PHE A 121 6.65 3.75 -4.09
N GLN A 122 6.60 2.43 -3.91
CA GLN A 122 5.75 1.57 -4.74
C GLN A 122 4.34 1.48 -4.17
N THR A 123 4.22 1.33 -2.85
CA THR A 123 2.94 1.29 -2.13
C THR A 123 2.95 2.21 -0.91
N ILE A 124 1.81 2.82 -0.57
CA ILE A 124 1.65 3.67 0.62
C ILE A 124 1.98 2.94 1.93
N LEU A 125 1.97 1.59 1.94
CA LEU A 125 2.29 0.81 3.13
C LEU A 125 3.77 0.93 3.53
N GLU A 126 4.66 1.23 2.58
CA GLU A 126 6.10 1.43 2.81
C GLU A 126 6.38 2.64 3.71
N TRP A 127 5.48 3.62 3.76
CA TRP A 127 5.63 4.80 4.62
C TRP A 127 5.65 4.47 6.11
N SER A 128 5.17 3.29 6.52
CA SER A 128 5.27 2.83 7.90
C SER A 128 6.72 2.57 8.36
N GLU A 129 7.63 2.35 7.40
CA GLU A 129 9.06 2.11 7.65
C GLU A 129 9.88 3.41 7.63
N ASP A 130 9.34 4.51 7.10
CA ASP A 130 10.03 5.80 7.01
C ASP A 130 9.69 6.71 8.21
N ALA A 131 10.54 6.62 9.24
CA ALA A 131 10.42 7.48 10.42
C ALA A 131 10.55 8.98 10.10
N LYS A 132 11.35 9.37 9.11
CA LYS A 132 11.54 10.80 8.76
C LYS A 132 10.27 11.37 8.15
N LEU A 133 9.59 10.59 7.31
CA LEU A 133 8.32 11.00 6.71
C LEU A 133 7.23 11.15 7.78
N ARG A 134 7.17 10.22 8.74
CA ARG A 134 6.19 10.22 9.83
C ARG A 134 6.45 11.26 10.92
N GLU A 135 7.70 11.64 11.15
CA GLU A 135 8.06 12.69 12.11
C GLU A 135 8.20 14.07 11.46
N GLY A 136 8.18 14.15 10.13
CA GLY A 136 8.39 15.37 9.35
C GLY A 136 7.20 16.32 9.32
N LEU A 137 7.25 17.31 8.44
CA LEU A 137 6.20 18.33 8.28
C LEU A 137 4.85 17.72 7.87
N LEU A 138 4.86 16.72 6.99
CA LEU A 138 3.66 16.06 6.50
C LEU A 138 3.09 14.98 7.44
N CYS A 139 3.63 14.82 8.65
CA CYS A 139 3.27 13.76 9.60
C CYS A 139 1.76 13.53 9.74
N GLY A 140 0.95 14.59 9.85
CA GLY A 140 -0.51 14.49 9.95
C GLY A 140 -1.19 13.86 8.73
N ALA A 141 -0.74 14.22 7.52
CA ALA A 141 -1.25 13.65 6.28
C ALA A 141 -0.83 12.19 6.12
N ILE A 142 0.42 11.88 6.48
CA ILE A 142 1.00 10.53 6.39
C ILE A 142 0.32 9.59 7.38
N ASP A 143 0.20 9.99 8.65
CA ASP A 143 -0.46 9.18 9.66
C ASP A 143 -1.96 9.03 9.39
N GLY A 144 -2.63 10.06 8.85
CA GLY A 144 -4.02 9.97 8.40
C GLY A 144 -4.21 8.93 7.29
N VAL A 145 -3.31 8.92 6.29
CA VAL A 145 -3.28 7.89 5.23
C VAL A 145 -3.03 6.52 5.81
N LEU A 146 -2.00 6.36 6.64
CA LEU A 146 -1.63 5.07 7.22
C LEU A 146 -2.74 4.52 8.11
N LEU A 147 -3.36 5.33 8.95
CA LEU A 147 -4.43 4.88 9.84
C LEU A 147 -5.68 4.45 9.04
N THR A 148 -6.11 5.26 8.08
CA THR A 148 -7.24 4.93 7.19
C THR A 148 -6.94 3.66 6.38
N ALA A 149 -5.73 3.55 5.83
CA ALA A 149 -5.31 2.37 5.07
C ALA A 149 -5.24 1.11 5.94
N LEU A 150 -4.69 1.20 7.15
CA LEU A 150 -4.64 0.08 8.09
C LEU A 150 -6.03 -0.41 8.43
N GLN A 151 -6.95 0.52 8.73
CA GLN A 151 -8.31 0.20 9.12
C GLN A 151 -9.08 -0.50 8.00
N LEU A 152 -9.10 0.10 6.81
CA LEU A 152 -9.85 -0.43 5.68
C LEU A 152 -9.21 -1.70 5.11
N ALA A 153 -7.88 -1.78 5.01
CA ALA A 153 -7.20 -3.00 4.59
C ALA A 153 -7.50 -4.17 5.54
N SER A 154 -7.51 -3.92 6.84
CA SER A 154 -7.78 -4.96 7.84
C SER A 154 -9.24 -5.39 7.83
N TYR A 155 -10.17 -4.45 7.62
CA TYR A 155 -11.59 -4.72 7.44
C TYR A 155 -11.85 -5.56 6.18
N ILE A 156 -11.28 -5.16 5.03
CA ILE A 156 -11.38 -5.93 3.78
C ILE A 156 -10.81 -7.33 3.97
N CYS A 157 -9.61 -7.45 4.54
CA CYS A 157 -8.96 -8.73 4.76
C CYS A 157 -9.78 -9.66 5.66
N TYR A 158 -10.40 -9.13 6.71
CA TYR A 158 -11.28 -9.87 7.61
C TYR A 158 -12.50 -10.42 6.87
N HIS A 159 -13.20 -9.58 6.11
CA HIS A 159 -14.41 -9.96 5.38
C HIS A 159 -14.14 -10.76 4.09
N GLU A 160 -12.90 -10.80 3.59
CA GLU A 160 -12.49 -11.77 2.56
C GLU A 160 -12.20 -13.16 3.14
N THR A 161 -11.82 -13.23 4.42
CA THR A 161 -11.49 -14.50 5.09
C THR A 161 -12.75 -15.21 5.61
N LEU A 162 -13.76 -14.46 6.01
CA LEU A 162 -15.00 -14.97 6.57
C LEU A 162 -16.15 -14.85 5.55
N PRO A 163 -17.11 -15.80 5.53
CA PRO A 163 -18.29 -15.66 4.69
C PRO A 163 -19.04 -14.36 5.03
N TYR A 164 -19.19 -13.49 4.04
CA TYR A 164 -19.89 -12.21 4.16
C TYR A 164 -21.39 -12.46 4.25
N ASP A 165 -21.99 -12.28 5.42
CA ASP A 165 -23.44 -12.41 5.59
C ASP A 165 -24.15 -11.09 5.25
N LYS A 166 -24.99 -11.12 4.21
CA LYS A 166 -25.60 -9.93 3.62
C LYS A 166 -26.83 -9.46 4.40
N GLU A 167 -27.39 -10.32 5.25
CA GLU A 167 -28.64 -10.09 6.01
C GLU A 167 -28.45 -9.16 7.23
N GLU A 168 -27.21 -8.89 7.65
CA GLU A 168 -26.90 -8.09 8.85
C GLU A 168 -26.98 -6.56 8.65
N CYS A 169 -27.11 -6.08 7.42
CA CYS A 169 -27.01 -4.65 7.10
C CYS A 169 -28.16 -3.81 7.71
N GLY A 170 -29.34 -4.41 7.87
CA GLY A 170 -30.54 -3.73 8.38
C GLY A 170 -30.42 -3.20 9.82
N ASN A 171 -29.58 -3.84 10.65
CA ASN A 171 -29.34 -3.42 12.03
C ASN A 171 -27.86 -3.15 12.31
N THR A 172 -27.15 -2.58 11.33
CA THR A 172 -25.76 -2.12 11.51
C THR A 172 -25.70 -0.61 11.75
N ALA A 173 -24.77 -0.18 12.61
CA ALA A 173 -24.41 1.21 12.87
C ALA A 173 -22.90 1.40 12.67
N LEU A 174 -22.51 2.45 11.94
CA LEU A 174 -21.11 2.83 11.80
C LEU A 174 -20.82 4.04 12.68
N THR A 175 -19.68 4.05 13.34
CA THR A 175 -19.17 5.24 14.02
C THR A 175 -17.65 5.27 13.97
N GLY A 176 -17.09 6.46 14.11
CA GLY A 176 -15.66 6.65 14.10
C GLY A 176 -15.23 7.78 15.01
N LEU A 177 -13.95 7.74 15.39
CA LEU A 177 -13.30 8.81 16.13
C LEU A 177 -12.23 9.44 15.25
N GLY A 178 -12.20 10.76 15.19
CA GLY A 178 -11.28 11.50 14.33
C GLY A 178 -11.27 10.91 12.92
N ILE A 179 -10.09 10.61 12.38
CA ILE A 179 -9.94 10.16 10.99
C ILE A 179 -10.71 8.85 10.70
N GLY A 180 -11.02 8.04 11.73
CA GLY A 180 -11.83 6.83 11.59
C GLY A 180 -13.25 7.08 11.04
N LEU A 181 -13.76 8.32 11.12
CA LEU A 181 -15.01 8.67 10.44
C LEU A 181 -14.90 8.56 8.91
N LEU A 182 -13.73 8.81 8.32
CA LEU A 182 -13.52 8.61 6.87
C LEU A 182 -13.61 7.12 6.49
N SER A 183 -13.00 6.24 7.30
CA SER A 183 -13.12 4.79 7.14
C SER A 183 -14.56 4.33 7.27
N SER A 184 -15.30 4.87 8.24
CA SER A 184 -16.74 4.61 8.42
C SER A 184 -17.54 5.02 7.19
N THR A 185 -17.26 6.20 6.62
CA THR A 185 -17.93 6.67 5.40
C THR A 185 -17.64 5.76 4.21
N ALA A 186 -16.39 5.31 4.02
CA ALA A 186 -16.06 4.38 2.94
C ALA A 186 -16.87 3.07 3.03
N VAL A 187 -17.01 2.50 4.23
CA VAL A 187 -17.84 1.30 4.45
C VAL A 187 -19.31 1.60 4.18
N SER A 188 -19.83 2.73 4.65
CA SER A 188 -21.21 3.15 4.38
C SER A 188 -21.48 3.37 2.89
N MET A 189 -20.49 3.81 2.10
CA MET A 189 -20.65 4.00 0.65
C MET A 189 -20.56 2.68 -0.13
N SER A 190 -20.30 1.56 0.53
CA SER A 190 -20.02 0.27 -0.11
C SER A 190 -21.14 -0.73 0.15
N PRO A 191 -22.18 -0.79 -0.71
CA PRO A 191 -23.24 -1.80 -0.63
C PRO A 191 -22.76 -3.26 -0.55
N ASN A 192 -21.56 -3.53 -1.06
CA ASN A 192 -20.89 -4.82 -0.96
C ASN A 192 -19.38 -4.65 -0.86
N LEU A 193 -18.69 -5.70 -0.41
CA LEU A 193 -17.25 -5.69 -0.18
C LEU A 193 -16.43 -5.36 -1.44
N ALA A 194 -16.92 -5.68 -2.65
CA ALA A 194 -16.18 -5.46 -3.89
C ALA A 194 -16.06 -3.97 -4.30
N GLN A 195 -16.93 -3.11 -3.74
CA GLN A 195 -16.89 -1.64 -3.95
C GLN A 195 -16.00 -0.92 -2.92
N LEU A 196 -15.74 -1.55 -1.77
CA LEU A 196 -14.94 -0.98 -0.71
C LEU A 196 -13.51 -0.59 -1.11
N PRO A 197 -12.81 -1.28 -2.03
CA PRO A 197 -11.52 -0.82 -2.52
C PRO A 197 -11.52 0.61 -3.10
N LEU A 198 -12.56 0.99 -3.85
CA LEU A 198 -12.65 2.32 -4.47
C LEU A 198 -13.12 3.38 -3.47
N ALA A 199 -14.17 3.08 -2.70
CA ALA A 199 -14.65 3.97 -1.64
C ALA A 199 -13.57 4.19 -0.56
N GLY A 200 -12.78 3.16 -0.29
CA GLY A 200 -11.65 3.25 0.61
C GLY A 200 -10.50 4.09 0.06
N ALA A 201 -10.21 4.01 -1.24
CA ALA A 201 -9.23 4.88 -1.89
C ALA A 201 -9.67 6.35 -1.80
N ASP A 202 -10.96 6.64 -1.95
CA ASP A 202 -11.53 7.98 -1.73
C ASP A 202 -11.32 8.45 -0.29
N ALA A 203 -11.57 7.61 0.72
CA ALA A 203 -11.31 7.94 2.12
C ALA A 203 -9.82 8.20 2.41
N VAL A 204 -8.92 7.39 1.85
CA VAL A 204 -7.46 7.59 1.98
C VAL A 204 -7.03 8.90 1.31
N ARG A 205 -7.57 9.22 0.13
CA ARG A 205 -7.33 10.48 -0.56
C ARG A 205 -7.75 11.67 0.29
N LEU A 206 -8.97 11.63 0.84
CA LEU A 206 -9.49 12.69 1.68
C LEU A 206 -8.70 12.83 2.98
N ALA A 207 -8.20 11.73 3.56
CA ALA A 207 -7.31 11.77 4.72
C ALA A 207 -5.99 12.51 4.42
N PHE A 208 -5.40 12.26 3.24
CA PHE A 208 -4.20 12.98 2.80
C PHE A 208 -4.47 14.47 2.61
N ARG A 209 -5.53 14.83 1.86
CA ARG A 209 -5.92 16.21 1.59
C ARG A 209 -6.24 16.98 2.87
N LEU A 210 -6.97 16.36 3.79
CA LEU A 210 -7.28 16.92 5.11
C LEU A 210 -5.98 17.24 5.87
N GLY A 211 -5.04 16.30 5.93
CA GLY A 211 -3.77 16.52 6.62
C GLY A 211 -2.92 17.64 6.00
N VAL A 212 -2.85 17.72 4.68
CA VAL A 212 -2.14 18.80 3.97
C VAL A 212 -2.82 20.15 4.21
N HIS A 213 -4.15 20.20 4.18
CA HIS A 213 -4.92 21.42 4.44
C HIS A 213 -4.73 21.92 5.88
N VAL A 214 -4.83 21.02 6.86
CA VAL A 214 -4.60 21.31 8.29
C VAL A 214 -3.18 21.78 8.53
N LEU A 215 -2.17 21.18 7.87
CA LEU A 215 -0.79 21.63 7.93
C LEU A 215 -0.66 23.08 7.46
N GLY A 216 -1.21 23.40 6.29
CA GLY A 216 -1.12 24.75 5.70
C GLY A 216 -1.69 25.82 6.62
N LEU A 217 -2.84 25.57 7.26
CA LEU A 217 -3.44 26.50 8.22
C LEU A 217 -2.68 26.55 9.55
N SER A 218 -2.17 25.41 10.02
CA SER A 218 -1.43 25.34 11.28
C SER A 218 -0.09 26.08 11.20
N GLU A 219 0.59 26.05 10.04
CA GLU A 219 1.81 26.84 9.80
C GLU A 219 1.55 28.35 9.81
N ILE A 220 0.35 28.80 9.46
CA ILE A 220 -0.06 30.21 9.58
C ILE A 220 -0.28 30.59 11.05
N LEU A 221 -0.79 29.67 11.87
CA LEU A 221 -1.05 29.90 13.29
C LEU A 221 0.22 29.85 14.15
N GLU A 222 1.07 28.84 13.94
CA GLU A 222 2.36 28.64 14.60
C GLU A 222 3.28 27.82 13.69
N ALA A 223 4.23 28.49 13.04
CA ALA A 223 5.20 27.85 12.15
C ALA A 223 6.06 26.83 12.91
N ARG A 224 6.26 25.66 12.31
CA ARG A 224 7.01 24.58 12.96
C ARG A 224 8.52 24.74 12.75
N ASP A 225 9.28 24.54 13.84
CA ASP A 225 10.73 24.38 13.75
C ASP A 225 11.07 22.99 13.17
N ALA A 226 11.61 22.97 11.95
CA ALA A 226 11.98 21.77 11.23
C ALA A 226 13.10 20.95 11.91
N THR A 227 13.84 21.56 12.84
CA THR A 227 14.93 20.90 13.57
C THR A 227 14.50 20.29 14.90
N ALA A 228 13.32 20.69 15.41
CA ALA A 228 12.78 20.22 16.67
C ALA A 228 11.79 19.05 16.48
N LYS A 229 11.68 18.21 17.51
CA LYS A 229 10.63 17.17 17.54
C LYS A 229 9.24 17.82 17.45
N PRO A 230 8.28 17.18 16.74
CA PRO A 230 6.92 17.68 16.66
C PRO A 230 6.31 17.91 18.04
N ALA A 231 5.77 19.10 18.27
CA ALA A 231 5.03 19.42 19.47
C ALA A 231 3.56 19.03 19.30
N SER A 232 2.94 18.59 20.39
CA SER A 232 1.52 18.20 20.38
C SER A 232 0.60 19.42 20.39
N TRP A 233 -0.39 19.39 19.51
CA TRP A 233 -1.47 20.37 19.40
C TRP A 233 -2.70 20.06 20.27
N ALA A 234 -2.66 18.95 21.03
CA ALA A 234 -3.79 18.53 21.86
C ALA A 234 -3.34 17.86 23.17
N TYR A 235 -3.99 18.21 24.28
CA TYR A 235 -3.69 17.64 25.59
C TYR A 235 -4.98 17.20 26.27
N VAL A 236 -4.96 16.00 26.84
CA VAL A 236 -6.03 15.55 27.74
C VAL A 236 -5.76 16.13 29.12
N VAL A 237 -6.75 16.80 29.69
CA VAL A 237 -6.76 17.32 31.05
C VAL A 237 -7.69 16.45 31.88
N HIS A 238 -7.12 15.80 32.89
CA HIS A 238 -7.81 14.82 33.73
C HIS A 238 -8.53 15.49 34.89
N ASN A 239 -9.69 14.95 35.27
CA ASN A 239 -10.50 15.36 36.43
C ASN A 239 -10.96 16.83 36.39
N VAL A 240 -11.25 17.34 35.19
CA VAL A 240 -11.77 18.68 34.99
C VAL A 240 -13.07 18.60 34.19
N ASP A 241 -14.11 19.24 34.73
CA ASP A 241 -15.40 19.40 34.05
C ASP A 241 -15.31 20.34 32.85
N ALA A 242 -16.06 20.04 31.78
CA ALA A 242 -16.01 20.78 30.53
C ALA A 242 -16.49 22.23 30.66
N ALA A 243 -17.54 22.51 31.45
CA ALA A 243 -18.02 23.86 31.64
C ALA A 243 -16.98 24.70 32.41
N ARG A 244 -16.37 24.09 33.44
CA ARG A 244 -15.30 24.75 34.22
C ARG A 244 -14.04 25.00 33.38
N ALA A 245 -13.65 24.06 32.54
CA ALA A 245 -12.54 24.24 31.61
C ALA A 245 -12.81 25.37 30.62
N GLN A 246 -14.03 25.42 30.06
CA GLN A 246 -14.43 26.45 29.11
C GLN A 246 -14.40 27.84 29.75
N GLN A 247 -14.93 27.98 30.97
CA GLN A 247 -14.90 29.24 31.71
C GLN A 247 -13.47 29.77 31.96
N GLU A 248 -12.54 28.89 32.32
CA GLU A 248 -11.13 29.27 32.48
C GLU A 248 -10.50 29.68 31.14
N LEU A 249 -10.77 28.93 30.06
CA LEU A 249 -10.25 29.25 28.72
C LEU A 249 -10.73 30.62 28.25
N ASP A 250 -12.01 30.95 28.46
CA ASP A 250 -12.56 32.25 28.11
C ASP A 250 -11.94 33.36 28.97
N THR A 251 -11.75 33.13 30.26
CA THR A 251 -11.07 34.08 31.16
C THR A 251 -9.62 34.36 30.71
N VAL A 252 -8.88 33.31 30.37
CA VAL A 252 -7.49 33.44 29.89
C VAL A 252 -7.44 34.17 28.55
N PHE A 253 -8.41 33.91 27.66
CA PHE A 253 -8.50 34.58 26.37
C PHE A 253 -8.81 36.08 26.51
N ASP A 254 -9.75 36.45 27.38
CA ASP A 254 -10.13 37.83 27.64
C ASP A 254 -8.97 38.64 28.23
N VAL A 255 -8.21 38.04 29.15
CA VAL A 255 -7.01 38.66 29.74
C VAL A 255 -5.90 38.84 28.70
N ALA A 256 -5.72 37.86 27.79
CA ALA A 256 -4.65 37.89 26.80
C ALA A 256 -4.92 38.85 25.63
N LYS A 257 -6.15 39.34 25.44
CA LYS A 257 -6.57 40.22 24.32
C LYS A 257 -6.07 39.74 22.95
N CYS A 258 -6.10 38.43 22.73
CA CYS A 258 -5.62 37.81 21.50
C CYS A 258 -6.68 37.83 20.40
N SER A 259 -6.26 37.71 19.13
CA SER A 259 -7.21 37.55 18.02
C SER A 259 -8.02 36.25 18.14
N ALA A 260 -9.21 36.19 17.52
CA ALA A 260 -10.06 35.00 17.58
C ALA A 260 -9.37 33.74 17.04
N SER A 261 -8.50 33.86 16.03
CA SER A 261 -7.68 32.77 15.48
C SER A 261 -6.71 32.16 16.49
N ASN A 262 -6.52 32.81 17.64
CA ASN A 262 -5.58 32.39 18.67
C ASN A 262 -6.22 31.63 19.82
N LYS A 263 -7.54 31.37 19.75
CA LYS A 263 -8.30 30.75 20.82
C LYS A 263 -7.92 29.27 21.00
N ILE A 264 -7.72 28.86 22.25
CA ILE A 264 -7.62 27.45 22.64
C ILE A 264 -9.06 26.93 22.83
N VAL A 265 -9.35 25.76 22.28
CA VAL A 265 -10.70 25.18 22.29
C VAL A 265 -10.71 23.81 22.94
N ILE A 266 -11.87 23.42 23.46
CA ILE A 266 -12.14 22.03 23.85
C ILE A 266 -12.45 21.26 22.57
N SER A 267 -11.58 20.31 22.21
CA SER A 267 -11.69 19.50 21.00
C SER A 267 -12.31 18.13 21.26
N ALA A 268 -12.30 17.66 22.50
CA ALA A 268 -13.05 16.47 22.91
C ALA A 268 -13.49 16.56 24.36
N THR A 269 -14.61 15.90 24.66
CA THR A 269 -15.14 15.76 26.02
C THR A 269 -15.37 14.27 26.32
N GLY A 270 -14.98 13.86 27.52
CA GLY A 270 -15.30 12.56 28.10
C GLY A 270 -15.79 12.74 29.54
N GLN A 271 -16.20 11.65 30.17
CA GLN A 271 -16.86 11.69 31.49
C GLN A 271 -16.01 12.35 32.58
N THR A 272 -14.70 12.12 32.58
CA THR A 272 -13.79 12.61 33.62
C THR A 272 -12.63 13.42 33.06
N SER A 273 -12.65 13.78 31.78
CA SER A 273 -11.54 14.48 31.15
C SER A 273 -11.99 15.32 29.97
N VAL A 274 -11.25 16.40 29.71
CA VAL A 274 -11.43 17.22 28.51
C VAL A 274 -10.15 17.29 27.72
N THR A 275 -10.26 17.21 26.40
CA THR A 275 -9.13 17.47 25.50
C THR A 275 -9.19 18.91 25.06
N ILE A 276 -8.09 19.63 25.29
CA ILE A 276 -7.91 20.99 24.81
C ILE A 276 -6.91 21.02 23.67
N SER A 277 -7.20 21.83 22.66
CA SER A 277 -6.39 21.94 21.44
C SER A 277 -6.12 23.39 21.06
N GLY A 278 -4.94 23.62 20.50
CA GLY A 278 -4.49 24.94 20.08
C GLY A 278 -3.00 24.95 19.76
N PRO A 279 -2.43 26.12 19.42
CA PRO A 279 -1.00 26.25 19.14
C PRO A 279 -0.13 25.82 20.33
N SER A 280 0.93 25.06 20.05
CA SER A 280 1.76 24.38 21.05
C SER A 280 2.38 25.33 22.07
N SER A 281 2.90 26.48 21.61
CA SER A 281 3.45 27.54 22.47
C SER A 281 2.42 28.07 23.47
N ARG A 282 1.14 28.13 23.07
CA ARG A 282 0.05 28.67 23.89
C ARG A 282 -0.51 27.66 24.85
N LEU A 283 -0.61 26.40 24.46
CA LEU A 283 -0.94 25.31 25.38
C LEU A 283 0.09 25.27 26.52
N LYS A 284 1.38 25.39 26.21
CA LYS A 284 2.44 25.51 27.24
C LYS A 284 2.23 26.73 28.14
N ALA A 285 1.89 27.90 27.57
CA ALA A 285 1.61 29.10 28.35
C ALA A 285 0.38 28.93 29.25
N LEU A 286 -0.67 28.28 28.77
CA LEU A 286 -1.90 27.97 29.52
C LEU A 286 -1.57 27.11 30.74
N PHE A 287 -0.84 26.00 30.56
CA PHE A 287 -0.44 25.12 31.66
C PHE A 287 0.52 25.78 32.66
N ASN A 288 1.23 26.84 32.27
CA ASN A 288 2.12 27.55 33.19
C ASN A 288 1.41 28.68 33.96
N LYS A 289 0.42 29.34 33.36
CA LYS A 289 -0.14 30.61 33.86
C LYS A 289 -1.57 30.52 34.40
N SER A 290 -2.40 29.60 33.89
CA SER A 290 -3.79 29.47 34.33
C SER A 290 -3.87 28.99 35.78
N ALA A 291 -4.88 29.46 36.52
CA ALA A 291 -5.13 29.02 37.88
C ALA A 291 -5.57 27.55 37.92
N LEU A 292 -6.45 27.16 36.99
CA LEU A 292 -6.97 25.81 36.88
C LEU A 292 -5.96 24.86 36.23
N PHE A 293 -5.51 25.16 35.00
CA PHE A 293 -4.74 24.20 34.20
C PHE A 293 -3.33 23.94 34.74
N ARG A 294 -2.75 24.88 35.49
CA ARG A 294 -1.44 24.69 36.15
C ARG A 294 -1.45 23.62 37.23
N THR A 295 -2.59 23.42 37.88
CA THR A 295 -2.73 22.42 38.96
C THR A 295 -3.36 21.11 38.47
N ALA A 296 -3.96 21.13 37.28
CA ALA A 296 -4.56 19.95 36.68
C ALA A 296 -3.49 18.96 36.18
N ARG A 297 -3.79 17.66 36.27
CA ARG A 297 -2.98 16.63 35.61
C ARG A 297 -3.32 16.62 34.13
N PHE A 298 -2.32 16.68 33.26
CA PHE A 298 -2.52 16.63 31.82
C PHE A 298 -1.55 15.66 31.12
N THR A 299 -1.89 15.24 29.91
CA THR A 299 -1.09 14.32 29.09
C THR A 299 -1.16 14.75 27.61
N PRO A 300 -0.01 14.90 26.91
CA PRO A 300 0.00 15.23 25.49
C PRO A 300 -0.56 14.07 24.66
N LEU A 301 -1.40 14.37 23.68
CA LEU A 301 -1.84 13.41 22.66
C LEU A 301 -0.87 13.41 21.46
N PRO A 302 -0.76 12.32 20.69
CA PRO A 302 0.06 12.25 19.48
C PRO A 302 -0.58 13.01 18.29
N VAL A 303 -1.01 14.26 18.52
CA VAL A 303 -1.61 15.14 17.50
C VAL A 303 -0.55 16.12 17.04
N TYR A 304 0.23 15.72 16.04
CA TYR A 304 1.36 16.49 15.52
C TYR A 304 1.06 17.20 14.19
N GLY A 305 -0.03 16.82 13.53
CA GLY A 305 -0.42 17.34 12.21
C GLY A 305 -0.99 18.75 12.18
N GLY A 306 -1.42 19.27 13.35
CA GLY A 306 -2.01 20.59 13.46
C GLY A 306 -3.32 20.63 14.24
N LEU A 307 -4.02 21.75 14.14
CA LEU A 307 -5.27 22.01 14.87
C LEU A 307 -6.49 21.48 14.09
N CYS A 308 -7.28 20.62 14.71
CA CYS A 308 -8.62 20.20 14.24
C CYS A 308 -9.69 20.57 15.29
N HIS A 309 -10.97 20.32 14.98
CA HIS A 309 -12.08 20.59 15.90
C HIS A 309 -12.16 22.07 16.36
N ALA A 310 -11.83 23.00 15.46
CA ALA A 310 -11.68 24.42 15.73
C ALA A 310 -12.65 25.24 14.85
N PRO A 311 -13.91 25.44 15.28
CA PRO A 311 -14.93 26.12 14.48
C PRO A 311 -14.64 27.61 14.24
N HIS A 312 -13.68 28.18 14.98
CA HIS A 312 -13.22 29.56 14.82
C HIS A 312 -12.12 29.69 13.73
N ILE A 313 -11.57 28.58 13.24
CA ILE A 313 -10.57 28.52 12.16
C ILE A 313 -11.20 28.00 10.87
N TYR A 314 -12.05 26.99 11.00
CA TYR A 314 -12.58 26.25 9.87
C TYR A 314 -14.03 26.64 9.55
N GLY A 315 -14.33 26.71 8.26
CA GLY A 315 -15.67 26.95 7.72
C GLY A 315 -16.01 26.06 6.53
N ALA A 316 -17.13 26.36 5.86
CA ALA A 316 -17.62 25.57 4.72
C ALA A 316 -16.62 25.53 3.55
N THR A 317 -15.94 26.64 3.26
CA THR A 317 -14.92 26.75 2.19
C THR A 317 -13.77 25.76 2.38
N ASN A 318 -13.39 25.51 3.62
CA ASN A 318 -12.29 24.60 3.94
C ASN A 318 -12.70 23.16 3.65
N THR A 319 -13.92 22.79 4.04
CA THR A 319 -14.53 21.50 3.71
C THR A 319 -14.64 21.30 2.20
N GLU A 320 -15.13 22.32 1.48
CA GLU A 320 -15.27 22.28 0.03
C GLU A 320 -13.92 22.07 -0.67
N SER A 321 -12.87 22.78 -0.23
CA SER A 321 -11.52 22.64 -0.79
C SER A 321 -10.94 21.23 -0.64
N ILE A 322 -11.32 20.52 0.42
CA ILE A 322 -10.86 19.15 0.69
C ILE A 322 -11.67 18.14 -0.12
N VAL A 323 -13.00 18.27 -0.19
CA VAL A 323 -13.87 17.23 -0.77
C VAL A 323 -14.13 17.42 -2.26
N HIS A 324 -14.35 18.65 -2.73
CA HIS A 324 -14.81 18.91 -4.10
C HIS A 324 -13.69 19.06 -5.13
N GLY A 325 -12.44 19.22 -4.69
CA GLY A 325 -11.28 19.38 -5.58
C GLY A 325 -10.63 18.06 -6.03
N CYS A 326 -11.29 16.92 -5.87
CA CYS A 326 -10.81 15.60 -6.31
C CYS A 326 -11.89 14.78 -6.99
N ALA A 327 -11.48 13.92 -7.93
CA ALA A 327 -12.36 12.96 -8.60
C ALA A 327 -12.60 11.73 -7.72
N LEU A 328 -13.62 11.80 -6.86
CA LEU A 328 -14.01 10.67 -6.01
C LEU A 328 -14.71 9.57 -6.85
N HIS A 329 -14.28 8.33 -6.71
CA HIS A 329 -14.87 7.18 -7.41
C HIS A 329 -16.33 6.96 -7.01
N THR A 330 -16.65 7.08 -5.73
CA THR A 330 -18.01 6.97 -5.19
C THR A 330 -18.99 7.99 -5.79
N VAL A 331 -18.50 9.17 -6.19
CA VAL A 331 -19.30 10.19 -6.87
C VAL A 331 -19.55 9.77 -8.33
N ALA A 332 -18.51 9.28 -9.02
CA ALA A 332 -18.65 8.77 -10.37
C ALA A 332 -19.62 7.57 -10.46
N GLU A 333 -19.68 6.74 -9.42
CA GLU A 333 -20.60 5.59 -9.32
C GLU A 333 -22.01 5.94 -8.79
N ASN A 334 -22.29 7.21 -8.46
CA ASN A 334 -23.54 7.64 -7.81
C ASN A 334 -23.87 6.83 -6.54
N SER A 335 -22.84 6.53 -5.73
CA SER A 335 -22.99 5.74 -4.51
C SER A 335 -23.80 6.49 -3.45
N LEU A 336 -24.64 5.76 -2.73
CA LEU A 336 -25.50 6.27 -1.66
C LEU A 336 -25.06 5.64 -0.31
N PRO A 337 -25.16 6.37 0.80
CA PRO A 337 -24.93 5.80 2.12
C PRO A 337 -25.91 4.66 2.41
N VAL A 338 -25.41 3.44 2.60
CA VAL A 338 -26.23 2.24 2.89
C VAL A 338 -26.35 1.94 4.38
N ILE A 339 -25.38 2.38 5.20
CA ILE A 339 -25.35 2.14 6.64
C ILE A 339 -25.26 3.50 7.38
N PRO A 340 -26.09 3.76 8.40
CA PRO A 340 -26.06 5.03 9.11
C PRO A 340 -24.72 5.24 9.83
N ILE A 341 -24.10 6.41 9.59
CA ILE A 341 -22.85 6.83 10.22
C ILE A 341 -23.20 7.82 11.34
N TYR A 342 -22.92 7.45 12.59
CA TYR A 342 -23.18 8.27 13.77
C TYR A 342 -22.11 9.34 13.93
N SER A 343 -22.54 10.60 14.01
CA SER A 343 -21.68 11.74 14.35
C SER A 343 -21.04 11.54 15.72
N ALA A 344 -19.72 11.69 15.78
CA ALA A 344 -18.95 11.66 17.02
C ALA A 344 -19.26 12.86 17.92
N SER A 345 -19.85 13.93 17.36
CA SER A 345 -20.21 15.13 18.09
C SER A 345 -21.65 15.16 18.57
N THR A 346 -22.62 14.74 17.76
CA THR A 346 -24.06 14.83 18.11
C THR A 346 -24.66 13.51 18.55
N GLY A 347 -24.04 12.38 18.22
CA GLY A 347 -24.62 11.05 18.44
C GLY A 347 -25.77 10.71 17.51
N ILE A 348 -26.05 11.54 16.51
CA ILE A 348 -27.13 11.34 15.54
C ILE A 348 -26.51 10.93 14.20
N PRO A 349 -27.16 10.05 13.41
CA PRO A 349 -26.69 9.72 12.07
C PRO A 349 -26.60 10.94 11.15
N PHE A 350 -25.57 10.99 10.30
CA PHE A 350 -25.49 12.00 9.24
C PHE A 350 -26.64 11.84 8.24
N LEU A 351 -27.29 12.95 7.91
CA LEU A 351 -28.32 13.01 6.87
C LEU A 351 -27.66 13.35 5.54
N ALA A 352 -27.07 12.35 4.89
CA ALA A 352 -26.47 12.48 3.57
C ALA A 352 -27.22 11.63 2.55
N LYS A 353 -27.45 12.17 1.36
CA LYS A 353 -28.07 11.47 0.23
C LYS A 353 -27.09 11.12 -0.85
N THR A 354 -25.88 11.67 -0.83
CA THR A 354 -24.84 11.39 -1.82
C THR A 354 -23.50 11.17 -1.12
N ALA A 355 -22.56 10.52 -1.82
CA ALA A 355 -21.21 10.34 -1.30
C ALA A 355 -20.52 11.67 -0.98
N ILE A 356 -20.70 12.69 -1.83
CA ILE A 356 -20.09 14.01 -1.60
C ILE A 356 -20.68 14.70 -0.37
N GLU A 357 -21.99 14.61 -0.14
CA GLU A 357 -22.63 15.11 1.08
C GLU A 357 -22.10 14.36 2.32
N ALA A 358 -21.99 13.03 2.25
CA ALA A 358 -21.52 12.21 3.37
C ALA A 358 -20.08 12.56 3.77
N PHE A 359 -19.16 12.62 2.78
CA PHE A 359 -17.79 13.04 3.03
C PHE A 359 -17.69 14.50 3.47
N SER A 360 -18.53 15.40 2.95
CA SER A 360 -18.55 16.81 3.38
C SER A 360 -19.03 16.97 4.83
N CYS A 361 -20.07 16.24 5.24
CA CYS A 361 -20.53 16.22 6.63
C CYS A 361 -19.42 15.74 7.56
N VAL A 362 -18.75 14.64 7.20
CA VAL A 362 -17.65 14.08 8.01
C VAL A 362 -16.45 15.02 8.06
N VAL A 363 -15.96 15.53 6.93
CA VAL A 363 -14.81 16.44 6.90
C VAL A 363 -15.12 17.74 7.67
N SER A 364 -16.34 18.28 7.53
CA SER A 364 -16.78 19.45 8.29
C SER A 364 -16.76 19.16 9.81
N GLU A 365 -17.23 18.00 10.23
CA GLU A 365 -17.18 17.58 11.63
C GLU A 365 -15.73 17.46 12.15
N LEU A 366 -14.84 16.82 11.40
CA LEU A 366 -13.42 16.69 11.75
C LEU A 366 -12.74 18.05 11.95
N LEU A 367 -13.12 19.03 11.14
CA LEU A 367 -12.55 20.37 11.20
C LEU A 367 -13.17 21.24 12.29
N THR A 368 -14.49 21.16 12.50
CA THR A 368 -15.23 22.20 13.24
C THR A 368 -15.83 21.75 14.56
N ARG A 369 -16.14 20.47 14.76
CA ARG A 369 -16.92 20.03 15.91
C ARG A 369 -16.09 19.25 16.92
N PRO A 370 -16.32 19.43 18.23
CA PRO A 370 -15.67 18.63 19.24
C PRO A 370 -16.20 17.19 19.24
N ILE A 371 -15.33 16.26 19.63
CA ILE A 371 -15.68 14.85 19.83
C ILE A 371 -16.39 14.71 21.19
N CYS A 372 -17.60 14.16 21.20
CA CYS A 372 -18.44 13.97 22.38
C CYS A 372 -18.92 12.52 22.45
N TRP A 373 -18.07 11.62 22.95
CA TRP A 373 -18.32 10.17 22.87
C TRP A 373 -19.60 9.72 23.60
N ASP A 374 -19.95 10.38 24.71
CA ASP A 374 -21.21 10.12 25.43
C ASP A 374 -22.45 10.35 24.56
N HIS A 375 -22.37 11.22 23.55
CA HIS A 375 -23.48 11.45 22.62
C HIS A 375 -23.67 10.24 21.71
N VAL A 376 -22.58 9.65 21.20
CA VAL A 376 -22.61 8.43 20.39
C VAL A 376 -23.24 7.28 21.18
N ILE A 377 -22.79 7.09 22.43
CA ILE A 377 -23.35 6.07 23.33
C ILE A 377 -24.86 6.28 23.52
N ARG A 378 -25.30 7.52 23.76
CA ARG A 378 -26.74 7.85 23.87
C ARG A 378 -27.51 7.56 22.58
N GLY A 379 -27.00 7.95 21.42
CA GLY A 379 -27.65 7.70 20.15
C GLY A 379 -27.78 6.20 19.82
N LEU A 380 -26.80 5.39 20.22
CA LEU A 380 -26.87 3.93 20.09
C LEU A 380 -27.88 3.33 21.08
N ARG A 381 -27.94 3.82 22.33
CA ARG A 381 -28.99 3.44 23.30
C ARG A 381 -30.38 3.72 22.74
N ASP A 382 -30.61 4.94 22.25
CA ASP A 382 -31.91 5.33 21.68
C ASP A 382 -32.30 4.40 20.51
N ARG A 383 -31.33 3.95 19.71
CA ARG A 383 -31.58 2.96 18.64
C ARG A 383 -31.94 1.58 19.19
N ILE A 384 -31.24 1.10 20.22
CA ILE A 384 -31.56 -0.19 20.87
C ILE A 384 -32.99 -0.15 21.40
N ASP A 385 -33.34 0.92 22.10
CA ASP A 385 -34.67 1.12 22.68
C ASP A 385 -35.76 1.19 21.61
N CYS A 386 -35.51 1.90 20.49
CA CYS A 386 -36.47 2.03 19.39
C CYS A 386 -36.65 0.74 18.58
N THR A 387 -35.61 -0.08 18.46
CA THR A 387 -35.62 -1.31 17.63
C THR A 387 -36.02 -2.56 18.40
N GLY A 388 -36.06 -2.49 19.74
CA GLY A 388 -36.31 -3.65 20.60
C GLY A 388 -35.22 -4.71 20.50
N THR A 389 -33.98 -4.28 20.21
CA THR A 389 -32.82 -5.16 20.02
C THR A 389 -32.48 -5.89 21.33
N SER A 390 -32.24 -7.20 21.27
CA SER A 390 -31.94 -8.05 22.42
C SER A 390 -30.46 -8.43 22.59
N ALA A 391 -29.61 -8.10 21.61
CA ALA A 391 -28.17 -8.37 21.65
C ALA A 391 -27.37 -7.32 20.87
N ALA A 392 -26.09 -7.12 21.20
CA ALA A 392 -25.22 -6.20 20.48
C ALA A 392 -23.85 -6.81 20.19
N ALA A 393 -23.37 -6.64 18.96
CA ALA A 393 -22.01 -6.98 18.56
C ALA A 393 -21.24 -5.70 18.24
N VAL A 394 -20.06 -5.52 18.82
CA VAL A 394 -19.17 -4.39 18.54
C VAL A 394 -17.91 -4.89 17.86
N ASP A 395 -17.76 -4.55 16.59
CA ASP A 395 -16.52 -4.77 15.88
C ASP A 395 -15.67 -3.51 15.92
N HIS A 396 -14.40 -3.66 16.28
CA HIS A 396 -13.50 -2.53 16.42
C HIS A 396 -12.12 -2.85 15.88
N LEU A 397 -11.39 -1.78 15.56
CA LEU A 397 -10.02 -1.85 15.08
C LEU A 397 -9.11 -1.15 16.10
N GLY A 398 -8.40 -1.95 16.88
CA GLY A 398 -7.44 -1.49 17.88
C GLY A 398 -8.03 -1.43 19.29
N ASN A 399 -7.21 -1.11 20.28
CA ASN A 399 -7.63 -1.07 21.68
C ASN A 399 -7.70 0.39 22.13
N SER A 400 -8.88 1.01 22.04
CA SER A 400 -9.08 2.39 22.49
C SER A 400 -10.04 2.43 23.69
N LEU A 401 -9.77 3.35 24.62
CA LEU A 401 -10.63 3.58 25.79
C LEU A 401 -12.11 3.82 25.40
N PRO A 402 -12.44 4.56 24.33
CA PRO A 402 -13.83 4.73 23.90
C PRO A 402 -14.56 3.44 23.54
N VAL A 403 -13.87 2.42 23.00
CA VAL A 403 -14.48 1.12 22.73
C VAL A 403 -14.83 0.41 24.05
N HIS A 404 -13.98 0.52 25.06
CA HIS A 404 -14.27 -0.02 26.39
C HIS A 404 -15.44 0.71 27.06
N ASP A 405 -15.49 2.05 26.97
CA ASP A 405 -16.62 2.84 27.50
C ASP A 405 -17.94 2.46 26.81
N LEU A 406 -17.89 2.21 25.50
CA LEU A 406 -19.03 1.72 24.73
C LEU A 406 -19.44 0.31 25.18
N GLU A 407 -18.50 -0.60 25.39
CA GLU A 407 -18.77 -1.95 25.91
C GLU A 407 -19.47 -1.88 27.27
N VAL A 408 -18.93 -1.10 28.22
CA VAL A 408 -19.51 -0.91 29.55
C VAL A 408 -20.91 -0.31 29.46
N ALA A 409 -21.11 0.70 28.62
CA ALA A 409 -22.41 1.32 28.43
C ALA A 409 -23.44 0.36 27.82
N LEU A 410 -23.05 -0.47 26.85
CA LEU A 410 -23.92 -1.47 26.23
C LEU A 410 -24.28 -2.59 27.22
N LYS A 411 -23.32 -3.08 28.02
CA LYS A 411 -23.57 -4.05 29.11
C LYS A 411 -24.40 -3.48 30.26
N GLY A 412 -24.48 -2.16 30.38
CA GLY A 412 -25.40 -1.49 31.31
C GLY A 412 -26.86 -1.44 30.80
N ILE A 413 -27.06 -1.60 29.49
CA ILE A 413 -28.39 -1.56 28.83
C ILE A 413 -28.90 -2.99 28.58
N LEU A 414 -28.01 -3.87 28.10
CA LEU A 414 -28.27 -5.26 27.74
C LEU A 414 -27.61 -6.21 28.76
N HIS A 415 -28.06 -7.46 28.85
CA HIS A 415 -27.40 -8.43 29.73
C HIS A 415 -25.98 -8.72 29.24
N GLU A 416 -25.01 -8.92 30.14
CA GLU A 416 -23.58 -9.06 29.76
C GLU A 416 -23.33 -10.17 28.73
N SER A 417 -24.06 -11.28 28.83
CA SER A 417 -23.99 -12.42 27.88
C SER A 417 -24.51 -12.11 26.47
N GLN A 418 -25.08 -10.93 26.24
CA GLN A 418 -25.67 -10.50 24.98
C GLN A 418 -24.81 -9.45 24.25
N VAL A 419 -23.67 -9.07 24.81
CA VAL A 419 -22.73 -8.12 24.21
C VAL A 419 -21.44 -8.84 23.81
N THR A 420 -21.13 -8.85 22.51
CA THR A 420 -19.90 -9.46 21.98
C THR A 420 -18.96 -8.40 21.43
N LEU A 421 -17.68 -8.48 21.79
CA LEU A 421 -16.63 -7.58 21.30
C LEU A 421 -15.68 -8.33 20.37
N THR A 422 -15.47 -7.82 19.16
CA THR A 422 -14.56 -8.41 18.18
C THR A 422 -13.49 -7.40 17.75
N ASN A 423 -12.23 -7.69 18.06
CA ASN A 423 -11.12 -6.90 17.54
C ASN A 423 -10.70 -7.43 16.15
N ILE A 424 -11.17 -6.77 15.09
CA ILE A 424 -10.89 -7.13 13.70
C ILE A 424 -9.38 -7.17 13.41
N LEU A 425 -8.60 -6.24 13.97
CA LEU A 425 -7.14 -6.23 13.79
C LEU A 425 -6.52 -7.51 14.32
N SER A 426 -6.99 -8.01 15.48
CA SER A 426 -6.48 -9.23 16.09
C SER A 426 -6.89 -10.50 15.32
N VAL A 427 -8.09 -10.56 14.73
CA VAL A 427 -8.54 -11.74 13.99
C VAL A 427 -7.84 -11.82 12.63
N SER A 428 -7.71 -10.68 11.94
CA SER A 428 -6.82 -10.54 10.79
C SER A 428 -5.36 -10.84 11.17
N SER A 429 -4.98 -10.66 12.44
CA SER A 429 -3.66 -11.00 12.94
C SER A 429 -3.47 -12.49 13.31
N ALA A 430 -4.52 -13.16 13.79
CA ALA A 430 -4.47 -14.49 14.38
C ALA A 430 -4.64 -15.61 13.34
N ALA A 431 -5.30 -15.35 12.21
CA ALA A 431 -5.40 -16.35 11.15
C ALA A 431 -3.98 -16.71 10.66
N PRO A 432 -3.55 -17.99 10.81
CA PRO A 432 -2.20 -18.40 10.45
C PRO A 432 -1.95 -18.04 8.99
N LEU A 433 -0.77 -17.47 8.70
CA LEU A 433 -0.29 -17.40 7.33
C LEU A 433 -0.39 -18.83 6.78
N PRO A 434 -1.15 -19.09 5.70
CA PRO A 434 -1.37 -20.44 5.22
C PRO A 434 -0.02 -21.16 5.11
N ARG A 435 0.16 -22.25 5.87
CA ARG A 435 1.41 -23.04 5.82
C ARG A 435 1.65 -23.66 4.45
N GLU A 436 0.64 -23.66 3.59
CA GLU A 436 0.73 -23.90 2.16
C GLU A 436 0.08 -22.74 1.40
N ILE A 437 0.87 -21.70 1.14
CA ILE A 437 0.52 -20.69 0.13
C ILE A 437 0.52 -21.42 -1.22
N LYS A 438 -0.65 -21.75 -1.76
CA LYS A 438 -0.77 -22.00 -3.21
C LYS A 438 -0.69 -20.62 -3.87
N PRO A 439 0.41 -20.29 -4.56
CA PRO A 439 0.58 -18.95 -5.14
C PRO A 439 -0.58 -18.66 -6.11
N SER A 440 -1.13 -17.45 -6.02
CA SER A 440 -2.30 -17.05 -6.80
C SER A 440 -2.05 -16.93 -8.30
N ARG A 441 -0.78 -16.71 -8.64
CA ARG A 441 -0.24 -16.48 -9.97
C ARG A 441 1.12 -17.17 -10.07
N ALA A 442 1.41 -17.71 -11.24
CA ALA A 442 2.70 -18.34 -11.54
C ALA A 442 3.88 -17.44 -11.12
N GLY A 443 3.82 -16.14 -11.42
CA GLY A 443 4.89 -15.17 -11.13
C GLY A 443 5.17 -14.84 -9.64
N LEU A 444 4.45 -15.44 -8.69
CA LEU A 444 4.75 -15.33 -7.25
C LEU A 444 5.08 -16.69 -6.62
N SER A 445 5.22 -17.73 -7.45
CA SER A 445 5.51 -19.09 -7.00
C SER A 445 6.99 -19.28 -6.71
N LYS A 446 7.29 -20.13 -5.72
CA LYS A 446 8.66 -20.63 -5.53
C LYS A 446 9.00 -21.56 -6.69
N LEU A 447 10.20 -21.42 -7.24
CA LEU A 447 10.73 -22.35 -8.24
C LEU A 447 11.36 -23.55 -7.55
N ALA A 448 11.03 -24.75 -8.02
CA ALA A 448 11.62 -25.99 -7.54
C ALA A 448 12.69 -26.45 -8.54
N ILE A 449 13.91 -26.64 -8.05
CA ILE A 449 14.99 -27.28 -8.80
C ILE A 449 14.83 -28.79 -8.60
N VAL A 450 14.46 -29.50 -9.65
CA VAL A 450 14.09 -30.93 -9.58
C VAL A 450 15.13 -31.89 -10.15
N GLY A 451 16.15 -31.37 -10.85
CA GLY A 451 17.26 -32.13 -11.41
C GLY A 451 18.40 -31.20 -11.80
N MET A 452 19.62 -31.72 -11.78
CA MET A 452 20.86 -31.00 -12.06
C MET A 452 21.94 -31.96 -12.59
N SER A 453 22.71 -31.50 -13.56
CA SER A 453 23.93 -32.16 -14.02
C SER A 453 24.95 -31.09 -14.41
N CYS A 454 26.24 -31.42 -14.30
CA CYS A 454 27.32 -30.52 -14.64
C CYS A 454 28.53 -31.24 -15.24
N ARG A 455 29.33 -30.50 -16.00
CA ARG A 455 30.70 -30.85 -16.38
C ARG A 455 31.59 -29.68 -16.00
N LEU A 456 32.47 -29.89 -15.04
CA LEU A 456 33.29 -28.84 -14.42
C LEU A 456 34.76 -29.26 -14.37
N PRO A 457 35.70 -28.30 -14.21
CA PRO A 457 37.12 -28.59 -14.15
C PRO A 457 37.53 -29.51 -12.98
N GLY A 458 38.66 -30.22 -13.14
CA GLY A 458 39.23 -31.06 -12.08
C GLY A 458 38.61 -32.46 -11.97
N GLY A 459 38.16 -33.03 -13.10
CA GLY A 459 37.51 -34.34 -13.13
C GLY A 459 36.06 -34.36 -12.63
N ALA A 460 35.44 -33.21 -12.39
CA ALA A 460 34.04 -33.09 -11.96
C ALA A 460 33.08 -33.36 -13.12
N THR A 461 32.85 -34.64 -13.39
CA THR A 461 31.92 -35.10 -14.44
C THR A 461 30.45 -35.09 -14.02
N ASP A 462 30.16 -34.81 -12.75
CA ASP A 462 28.83 -34.84 -12.15
C ASP A 462 28.83 -33.96 -10.88
N THR A 463 27.65 -33.77 -10.29
CA THR A 463 27.46 -32.88 -9.14
C THR A 463 28.11 -33.40 -7.86
N ASP A 464 28.22 -34.72 -7.71
CA ASP A 464 28.82 -35.34 -6.52
C ASP A 464 30.34 -35.16 -6.52
N LYS A 465 30.99 -35.39 -7.67
CA LYS A 465 32.42 -35.11 -7.83
C LYS A 465 32.72 -33.63 -7.70
N PHE A 466 31.84 -32.75 -8.20
CA PHE A 466 32.00 -31.32 -7.99
C PHE A 466 31.94 -30.97 -6.50
N TRP A 467 30.96 -31.51 -5.76
CA TRP A 467 30.86 -31.33 -4.33
C TRP A 467 32.10 -31.82 -3.58
N ASP A 468 32.65 -32.98 -3.98
CA ASP A 468 33.88 -33.51 -3.39
C ASP A 468 35.07 -32.56 -3.56
N LEU A 469 35.21 -31.89 -4.70
CA LEU A 469 36.26 -30.89 -4.92
C LEU A 469 36.06 -29.68 -4.00
N LEU A 470 34.83 -29.17 -3.89
CA LEU A 470 34.49 -28.03 -3.03
C LEU A 470 34.71 -28.35 -1.56
N ALA A 471 34.24 -29.51 -1.10
CA ALA A 471 34.36 -29.96 0.28
C ALA A 471 35.83 -30.15 0.70
N LYS A 472 36.69 -30.52 -0.24
CA LYS A 472 38.14 -30.63 -0.04
C LYS A 472 38.88 -29.30 -0.20
N GLY A 473 38.22 -28.23 -0.65
CA GLY A 473 38.82 -26.91 -0.88
C GLY A 473 39.91 -26.92 -1.96
N LEU A 474 39.76 -27.73 -3.01
CA LEU A 474 40.78 -27.91 -4.04
C LEU A 474 40.79 -26.77 -5.06
N ASP A 475 42.00 -26.26 -5.36
CA ASP A 475 42.26 -25.42 -6.53
C ASP A 475 42.56 -26.33 -7.73
N VAL A 476 41.74 -26.21 -8.78
CA VAL A 476 41.82 -27.01 -10.01
C VAL A 476 42.38 -26.21 -11.19
N SER A 477 42.96 -25.04 -10.92
CA SER A 477 43.68 -24.27 -11.92
C SER A 477 44.91 -25.04 -12.41
N ARG A 478 45.08 -25.08 -13.73
CA ARG A 478 46.20 -25.76 -14.36
C ARG A 478 46.68 -24.97 -15.56
N ARG A 479 47.89 -25.30 -16.00
CA ARG A 479 48.45 -24.73 -17.22
C ARG A 479 47.53 -25.07 -18.41
N ILE A 480 47.35 -24.11 -19.34
CA ILE A 480 46.47 -24.28 -20.50
C ILE A 480 46.87 -25.56 -21.27
N PRO A 481 45.94 -26.52 -21.42
CA PRO A 481 46.19 -27.76 -22.14
C PRO A 481 46.48 -27.56 -23.64
N ALA A 482 47.33 -28.42 -24.20
CA ALA A 482 47.74 -28.37 -25.61
C ALA A 482 46.60 -28.65 -26.61
N ASP A 483 45.52 -29.29 -26.17
CA ASP A 483 44.30 -29.52 -26.97
C ASP A 483 43.39 -28.27 -27.04
N ARG A 484 43.78 -27.14 -26.43
CA ARG A 484 43.18 -25.81 -26.67
C ARG A 484 44.00 -25.02 -27.68
N PHE A 485 45.25 -24.72 -27.32
CA PHE A 485 46.27 -24.12 -28.16
C PHE A 485 47.64 -24.25 -27.48
N ASP A 486 48.72 -24.05 -28.25
CA ASP A 486 50.07 -24.00 -27.69
C ASP A 486 50.28 -22.69 -26.91
N ILE A 487 50.26 -22.80 -25.57
CA ILE A 487 50.41 -21.64 -24.68
C ILE A 487 51.81 -20.99 -24.78
N ASP A 488 52.84 -21.72 -25.20
CA ASP A 488 54.19 -21.17 -25.27
C ASP A 488 54.35 -20.18 -26.42
N THR A 489 53.53 -20.33 -27.47
CA THR A 489 53.45 -19.34 -28.56
C THR A 489 52.52 -18.17 -28.24
N HIS A 490 51.61 -18.31 -27.26
CA HIS A 490 50.55 -17.36 -26.93
C HIS A 490 50.70 -16.70 -25.56
N TYR A 491 51.88 -16.77 -24.94
CA TYR A 491 52.15 -16.18 -23.63
C TYR A 491 53.14 -15.01 -23.71
N ASP A 492 52.80 -13.89 -23.05
CA ASP A 492 53.68 -12.76 -22.81
C ASP A 492 53.39 -12.13 -21.45
N ALA A 493 54.29 -12.40 -20.48
CA ALA A 493 54.20 -11.83 -19.13
C ALA A 493 54.18 -10.30 -19.11
N THR A 494 54.70 -9.64 -20.16
CA THR A 494 54.76 -8.17 -20.23
C THR A 494 53.46 -7.54 -20.72
N GLY A 495 52.56 -8.32 -21.33
CA GLY A 495 51.30 -7.85 -21.91
C GLY A 495 51.47 -6.88 -23.09
N ARG A 496 52.63 -6.87 -23.74
CA ARG A 496 52.96 -5.92 -24.82
C ARG A 496 52.75 -6.49 -26.21
N GLN A 497 52.83 -7.80 -26.34
CA GLN A 497 52.66 -8.48 -27.62
C GLN A 497 51.18 -8.74 -27.93
N LEU A 498 50.77 -8.42 -29.15
CA LEU A 498 49.41 -8.66 -29.64
C LEU A 498 49.10 -10.17 -29.66
N ASN A 499 47.84 -10.53 -29.38
CA ASN A 499 47.33 -11.91 -29.37
C ASN A 499 48.06 -12.85 -28.39
N LYS A 500 48.67 -12.30 -27.33
CA LYS A 500 49.28 -13.07 -26.25
C LYS A 500 48.63 -12.77 -24.91
N SER A 501 48.42 -13.83 -24.14
CA SER A 501 47.88 -13.78 -22.79
C SER A 501 48.97 -13.45 -21.78
N MET A 502 48.62 -12.70 -20.74
CA MET A 502 49.46 -12.48 -19.55
C MET A 502 49.45 -13.66 -18.58
N THR A 503 48.58 -14.65 -18.78
CA THR A 503 48.46 -15.85 -17.94
C THR A 503 48.58 -17.13 -18.76
N GLN A 504 49.21 -18.14 -18.17
CA GLN A 504 49.31 -19.50 -18.72
C GLN A 504 48.35 -20.48 -18.04
N TYR A 505 47.46 -19.99 -17.16
CA TYR A 505 46.64 -20.82 -16.29
C TYR A 505 45.15 -20.56 -16.50
N GLY A 506 44.36 -21.61 -16.29
CA GLY A 506 42.90 -21.57 -16.31
C GLY A 506 42.32 -22.88 -15.74
N CYS A 507 40.99 -22.95 -15.68
CA CYS A 507 40.28 -24.15 -15.24
C CYS A 507 39.55 -24.74 -16.45
N PHE A 508 39.85 -26.00 -16.77
CA PHE A 508 39.41 -26.62 -18.03
C PHE A 508 38.65 -27.92 -17.75
N ILE A 509 37.57 -28.13 -18.51
CA ILE A 509 36.95 -29.45 -18.63
C ILE A 509 37.98 -30.38 -19.30
N ASP A 510 38.18 -31.56 -18.75
CA ASP A 510 39.29 -32.44 -19.16
C ASP A 510 39.07 -33.04 -20.55
N GLU A 511 37.85 -33.46 -20.86
CA GLU A 511 37.52 -34.16 -22.10
C GLU A 511 36.30 -33.54 -22.79
N PRO A 512 36.33 -32.24 -23.18
CA PRO A 512 35.16 -31.55 -23.73
C PRO A 512 34.71 -32.11 -25.08
N GLY A 513 35.57 -32.88 -25.75
CA GLY A 513 35.28 -33.48 -27.04
C GLY A 513 34.46 -34.78 -26.98
N LEU A 514 34.32 -35.40 -25.80
CA LEU A 514 33.58 -36.66 -25.67
C LEU A 514 32.07 -36.43 -25.81
N PHE A 515 31.46 -37.22 -26.69
CA PHE A 515 30.03 -37.11 -26.99
C PHE A 515 29.50 -38.39 -27.66
N ASP A 516 28.34 -38.87 -27.22
CA ASP A 516 27.65 -40.00 -27.83
C ASP A 516 26.80 -39.54 -29.02
N ALA A 517 27.46 -39.34 -30.16
CA ALA A 517 26.80 -38.83 -31.36
C ALA A 517 25.62 -39.71 -31.84
N PRO A 518 25.73 -41.07 -31.88
CA PRO A 518 24.60 -41.93 -32.23
C PRO A 518 23.39 -41.77 -31.32
N PHE A 519 23.59 -41.66 -29.99
CA PHE A 519 22.50 -41.47 -29.04
C PHE A 519 21.69 -40.20 -29.34
N PHE A 520 22.37 -39.12 -29.70
CA PHE A 520 21.75 -37.83 -30.04
C PHE A 520 21.39 -37.66 -31.52
N ASN A 521 21.34 -38.75 -32.29
CA ASN A 521 21.01 -38.77 -33.72
C ASN A 521 21.90 -37.85 -34.58
N MET A 522 23.18 -37.76 -34.23
CA MET A 522 24.16 -36.90 -34.89
C MET A 522 25.16 -37.74 -35.68
N SER A 523 25.43 -37.37 -36.94
CA SER A 523 26.47 -38.04 -37.73
C SER A 523 27.87 -37.71 -37.19
N PRO A 524 28.88 -38.58 -37.37
CA PRO A 524 30.25 -38.28 -36.96
C PRO A 524 30.79 -36.96 -37.55
N ARG A 525 30.37 -36.61 -38.76
CA ARG A 525 30.77 -35.37 -39.44
C ARG A 525 30.12 -34.14 -38.81
N GLU A 526 28.85 -34.25 -38.40
CA GLU A 526 28.16 -33.17 -37.69
C GLU A 526 28.70 -33.02 -36.26
N SER A 527 28.99 -34.10 -35.55
CA SER A 527 29.47 -34.02 -34.16
C SER A 527 30.86 -33.42 -34.03
N GLN A 528 31.74 -33.67 -35.00
CA GLN A 528 33.06 -33.04 -35.07
C GLN A 528 32.97 -31.53 -35.26
N THR A 529 31.97 -31.07 -36.00
CA THR A 529 31.79 -29.64 -36.26
C THR A 529 30.92 -28.97 -35.20
N THR A 530 30.14 -29.70 -34.41
CA THR A 530 29.29 -29.09 -33.37
C THR A 530 30.12 -28.62 -32.17
N ASP A 531 29.89 -27.38 -31.73
CA ASP A 531 30.52 -26.77 -30.57
C ASP A 531 30.40 -27.71 -29.34
N PRO A 532 31.52 -28.06 -28.67
CA PRO A 532 31.51 -28.78 -27.41
C PRO A 532 30.49 -28.27 -26.38
N GLN A 533 30.27 -26.96 -26.29
CA GLN A 533 29.27 -26.38 -25.38
C GLN A 533 27.85 -26.89 -25.68
N MET A 534 27.49 -27.01 -26.96
CA MET A 534 26.18 -27.52 -27.38
C MET A 534 26.05 -29.03 -27.18
N ARG A 535 27.16 -29.77 -27.33
CA ARG A 535 27.21 -31.21 -27.09
C ARG A 535 27.08 -31.52 -25.60
N LEU A 536 27.84 -30.82 -24.78
CA LEU A 536 27.81 -30.95 -23.32
C LEU A 536 26.46 -30.49 -22.75
N SER A 537 25.87 -29.40 -23.27
CA SER A 537 24.55 -28.96 -22.82
C SER A 537 23.47 -29.99 -23.11
N LEU A 538 23.55 -30.71 -24.23
CA LEU A 538 22.60 -31.76 -24.57
C LEU A 538 22.74 -32.99 -23.65
N VAL A 539 23.98 -33.36 -23.30
CA VAL A 539 24.26 -34.44 -22.33
C VAL A 539 23.75 -34.07 -20.93
N THR A 540 24.11 -32.88 -20.43
CA THR A 540 23.70 -32.46 -19.09
C THR A 540 22.20 -32.21 -19.00
N ALA A 541 21.56 -31.73 -20.07
CA ALA A 541 20.10 -31.65 -20.15
C ALA A 541 19.44 -33.03 -20.06
N TYR A 542 19.96 -34.03 -20.78
CA TYR A 542 19.47 -35.41 -20.69
C TYR A 542 19.57 -35.96 -19.26
N GLU A 543 20.76 -35.88 -18.66
CA GLU A 543 21.02 -36.40 -17.31
C GLU A 543 20.16 -35.69 -16.25
N ALA A 544 20.01 -34.37 -16.33
CA ALA A 544 19.18 -33.60 -15.40
C ALA A 544 17.69 -33.94 -15.55
N LEU A 545 17.20 -34.15 -16.78
CA LEU A 545 15.83 -34.60 -17.03
C LEU A 545 15.59 -36.01 -16.50
N GLU A 546 16.54 -36.92 -16.68
CA GLU A 546 16.45 -38.29 -16.14
C GLU A 546 16.45 -38.28 -14.60
N GLN A 547 17.33 -37.50 -13.97
CA GLN A 547 17.37 -37.32 -12.53
C GLN A 547 16.05 -36.75 -11.97
N ALA A 548 15.39 -35.86 -12.72
CA ALA A 548 14.08 -35.32 -12.37
C ALA A 548 12.91 -36.31 -12.59
N GLY A 549 13.16 -37.50 -13.15
CA GLY A 549 12.13 -38.45 -13.54
C GLY A 549 11.21 -37.91 -14.65
N PHE A 550 11.75 -37.05 -15.51
CA PHE A 550 11.01 -36.44 -16.60
C PHE A 550 10.67 -37.50 -17.66
N VAL A 551 9.37 -37.57 -18.00
CA VAL A 551 8.88 -38.35 -19.14
C VAL A 551 7.88 -37.46 -19.88
N GLY A 552 8.13 -37.25 -21.17
CA GLY A 552 7.31 -36.39 -22.01
C GLY A 552 5.85 -36.84 -22.03
N ASN A 553 4.92 -35.89 -21.89
CA ASN A 553 3.47 -36.10 -21.87
C ASN A 553 2.94 -37.01 -20.74
N ARG A 554 3.76 -37.33 -19.73
CA ARG A 554 3.33 -38.14 -18.57
C ARG A 554 2.42 -37.37 -17.61
N THR A 555 2.63 -36.07 -17.44
CA THR A 555 1.83 -35.20 -16.55
C THR A 555 1.50 -33.88 -17.24
N ASP A 556 0.59 -33.10 -16.66
CA ASP A 556 0.27 -31.77 -17.17
C ASP A 556 1.49 -30.83 -17.22
N SER A 557 2.46 -30.99 -16.31
CA SER A 557 3.69 -30.19 -16.31
C SER A 557 4.74 -30.68 -17.30
N THR A 558 4.67 -31.93 -17.75
CA THR A 558 5.64 -32.51 -18.72
C THR A 558 5.10 -32.60 -20.15
N LYS A 559 3.96 -31.93 -20.44
CA LYS A 559 3.50 -31.71 -21.81
C LYS A 559 4.58 -30.96 -22.59
N LEU A 560 4.93 -31.46 -23.77
CA LEU A 560 6.08 -30.95 -24.54
C LEU A 560 5.97 -29.47 -24.91
N GLU A 561 4.75 -28.96 -25.07
CA GLU A 561 4.42 -27.55 -25.32
C GLU A 561 4.61 -26.62 -24.10
N ARG A 562 4.79 -27.19 -22.91
CA ARG A 562 5.00 -26.46 -21.66
C ARG A 562 6.45 -26.45 -21.20
N VAL A 563 7.35 -27.06 -21.98
CA VAL A 563 8.77 -27.14 -21.66
C VAL A 563 9.53 -26.14 -22.53
N GLY A 564 10.21 -25.20 -21.89
CA GLY A 564 11.10 -24.23 -22.52
C GLY A 564 12.56 -24.47 -22.14
N THR A 565 13.48 -23.98 -22.96
CA THR A 565 14.93 -24.07 -22.73
C THR A 565 15.55 -22.68 -22.75
N TYR A 566 16.28 -22.35 -21.68
CA TYR A 566 16.98 -21.08 -21.51
C TYR A 566 18.45 -21.37 -21.23
N TYR A 567 19.35 -20.83 -22.03
CA TYR A 567 20.78 -21.12 -21.93
C TYR A 567 21.63 -19.85 -21.94
N GLY A 568 22.52 -19.72 -20.97
CA GLY A 568 23.46 -18.59 -20.90
C GLY A 568 24.74 -18.89 -21.68
N GLN A 569 25.04 -18.11 -22.71
CA GLN A 569 26.24 -18.29 -23.54
C GLN A 569 26.79 -16.94 -24.02
N ALA A 570 27.98 -16.58 -23.50
CA ALA A 570 28.66 -15.34 -23.84
C ALA A 570 29.63 -15.47 -25.02
N ALA A 571 30.02 -16.70 -25.36
CA ALA A 571 31.12 -16.97 -26.31
C ALA A 571 30.81 -18.17 -27.21
N ASP A 572 31.32 -18.12 -28.43
CA ASP A 572 31.17 -19.13 -29.49
C ASP A 572 32.51 -19.40 -30.17
N ASP A 573 33.56 -19.52 -29.37
CA ASP A 573 34.96 -19.71 -29.75
C ASP A 573 35.14 -20.86 -30.76
N TYR A 574 34.41 -21.97 -30.59
CA TYR A 574 34.54 -23.11 -31.50
C TYR A 574 34.20 -22.74 -32.94
N ARG A 575 33.24 -21.82 -33.14
CA ARG A 575 32.90 -21.30 -34.48
C ARG A 575 34.02 -20.44 -35.05
N GLU A 576 34.68 -19.65 -34.20
CA GLU A 576 35.71 -18.69 -34.60
C GLU A 576 37.04 -19.38 -34.89
N VAL A 577 37.52 -20.24 -33.98
CA VAL A 577 38.88 -20.78 -34.03
C VAL A 577 38.97 -22.22 -34.55
N ASN A 578 37.93 -23.05 -34.39
CA ASN A 578 37.95 -24.43 -34.86
C ASN A 578 37.24 -24.55 -36.22
N GLN A 579 35.93 -24.29 -36.27
CA GLN A 579 35.17 -24.39 -37.52
C GLN A 579 35.59 -23.31 -38.54
N GLY A 580 36.08 -22.16 -38.08
CA GLY A 580 36.56 -21.08 -38.94
C GLY A 580 37.73 -21.48 -39.84
N GLN A 581 38.43 -22.57 -39.52
CA GLN A 581 39.52 -23.10 -40.34
C GLN A 581 39.00 -23.79 -41.61
N GLU A 582 37.84 -24.44 -41.55
CA GLU A 582 37.22 -25.13 -42.70
C GLU A 582 35.69 -25.03 -42.62
N VAL A 583 35.13 -24.10 -43.40
CA VAL A 583 33.69 -23.84 -43.42
C VAL A 583 32.96 -24.92 -44.22
N GLY A 584 32.28 -25.82 -43.51
CA GLY A 584 31.45 -26.89 -44.08
C GLY A 584 29.94 -26.71 -43.88
N THR A 585 29.16 -27.71 -44.31
CA THR A 585 27.69 -27.72 -44.24
C THR A 585 27.12 -27.44 -42.84
N TYR A 586 27.80 -27.93 -41.80
CA TYR A 586 27.37 -27.80 -40.41
C TYR A 586 27.98 -26.60 -39.68
N TYR A 587 28.65 -25.67 -40.39
CA TYR A 587 29.26 -24.48 -39.79
C TYR A 587 28.24 -23.67 -38.97
N ILE A 588 27.12 -23.26 -39.59
CA ILE A 588 26.09 -22.46 -38.91
C ILE A 588 25.35 -23.28 -37.83
N PRO A 589 24.80 -24.48 -38.10
CA PRO A 589 24.08 -25.25 -37.09
C PRO A 589 24.96 -25.78 -35.94
N GLY A 590 26.28 -25.86 -36.16
CA GLY A 590 27.24 -26.32 -35.17
C GLY A 590 27.85 -25.21 -34.31
N GLY A 591 27.80 -23.95 -34.75
CA GLY A 591 28.48 -22.84 -34.08
C GLY A 591 27.58 -21.65 -33.68
N CYS A 592 26.40 -21.49 -34.26
CA CYS A 592 25.51 -20.38 -33.90
C CYS A 592 24.82 -20.63 -32.55
N ARG A 593 24.96 -19.69 -31.61
CA ARG A 593 24.48 -19.79 -30.21
C ARG A 593 23.02 -20.20 -30.06
N ALA A 594 22.14 -19.80 -30.99
CA ALA A 594 20.73 -20.17 -30.99
C ALA A 594 20.49 -21.69 -31.07
N PHE A 595 21.44 -22.45 -31.65
CA PHE A 595 21.33 -23.90 -31.76
C PHE A 595 21.68 -24.65 -30.47
N GLY A 596 22.30 -24.00 -29.47
CA GLY A 596 22.51 -24.61 -28.15
C GLY A 596 21.20 -25.05 -27.49
N PRO A 597 20.33 -24.10 -27.08
CA PRO A 597 19.00 -24.43 -26.56
C PRO A 597 18.09 -25.06 -27.64
N GLY A 598 18.24 -24.66 -28.91
CA GLY A 598 17.42 -25.20 -30.00
C GLY A 598 17.61 -26.71 -30.23
N ARG A 599 18.83 -27.24 -30.05
CA ARG A 599 19.11 -28.67 -30.16
C ARG A 599 18.47 -29.48 -29.03
N ILE A 600 18.42 -28.92 -27.82
CA ILE A 600 17.71 -29.53 -26.67
C ILE A 600 16.22 -29.65 -27.02
N ASN A 601 15.59 -28.55 -27.45
CA ASN A 601 14.18 -28.58 -27.89
C ASN A 601 13.96 -29.59 -29.02
N TYR A 602 14.83 -29.58 -30.03
CA TYR A 602 14.70 -30.45 -31.20
C TYR A 602 14.83 -31.95 -30.86
N PHE A 603 15.77 -32.31 -29.98
CA PHE A 603 16.01 -33.69 -29.57
C PHE A 603 14.84 -34.22 -28.75
N PHE A 604 14.42 -33.50 -27.71
CA PHE A 604 13.34 -33.92 -26.81
C PHE A 604 11.93 -33.58 -27.31
N LYS A 605 11.81 -32.91 -28.47
CA LYS A 605 10.55 -32.45 -29.08
C LYS A 605 9.80 -31.42 -28.22
N PHE A 606 10.52 -30.62 -27.44
CA PHE A 606 9.92 -29.49 -26.71
C PHE A 606 9.51 -28.39 -27.69
N SER A 607 8.26 -27.94 -27.57
CA SER A 607 7.69 -26.88 -28.42
C SER A 607 7.46 -25.56 -27.68
N GLY A 608 7.91 -25.46 -26.43
CA GLY A 608 7.96 -24.19 -25.71
C GLY A 608 9.12 -23.28 -26.14
N PRO A 609 9.34 -22.17 -25.42
CA PRO A 609 10.36 -21.18 -25.76
C PRO A 609 11.79 -21.76 -25.79
N SER A 610 12.67 -21.14 -26.58
CA SER A 610 14.08 -21.53 -26.71
C SER A 610 14.96 -20.29 -26.84
N TYR A 611 15.64 -19.90 -25.76
CA TYR A 611 16.41 -18.66 -25.68
C TYR A 611 17.89 -18.90 -25.38
N SER A 612 18.75 -18.20 -26.11
CA SER A 612 20.16 -18.00 -25.79
C SER A 612 20.33 -16.60 -25.20
N ILE A 613 20.91 -16.50 -24.01
CA ILE A 613 21.02 -15.25 -23.25
C ILE A 613 22.49 -14.92 -23.06
N ASP A 614 22.85 -13.67 -23.34
CA ASP A 614 24.20 -13.14 -23.19
C ASP A 614 24.17 -11.84 -22.37
N THR A 615 24.65 -11.94 -21.14
CA THR A 615 24.96 -10.80 -20.26
C THR A 615 26.40 -10.93 -19.75
N ALA A 616 27.30 -11.45 -20.60
CA ALA A 616 28.67 -11.82 -20.25
C ALA A 616 28.73 -12.80 -19.06
N CYS A 617 29.49 -12.49 -18.01
CA CYS A 617 29.73 -13.40 -16.87
C CYS A 617 28.47 -13.74 -16.06
N SER A 618 27.39 -12.97 -16.18
CA SER A 618 26.12 -13.22 -15.48
C SER A 618 25.09 -14.01 -16.30
N SER A 619 25.44 -14.45 -17.52
CA SER A 619 24.50 -15.06 -18.47
C SER A 619 23.73 -16.25 -17.89
N GLY A 620 24.38 -17.09 -17.07
CA GLY A 620 23.72 -18.24 -16.44
C GLY A 620 22.62 -17.82 -15.46
N LEU A 621 22.86 -16.80 -14.64
CA LEU A 621 21.85 -16.30 -13.69
C LEU A 621 20.76 -15.49 -14.39
N ALA A 622 21.11 -14.71 -15.41
CA ALA A 622 20.13 -14.01 -16.25
C ALA A 622 19.20 -15.00 -16.97
N ALA A 623 19.71 -16.15 -17.41
CA ALA A 623 18.88 -17.21 -17.98
C ALA A 623 17.86 -17.79 -16.99
N ILE A 624 18.25 -17.96 -15.73
CA ILE A 624 17.33 -18.38 -14.66
C ILE A 624 16.26 -17.31 -14.41
N GLU A 625 16.63 -16.03 -14.36
CA GLU A 625 15.69 -14.92 -14.14
C GLU A 625 14.65 -14.84 -15.26
N VAL A 626 15.07 -14.94 -16.52
CA VAL A 626 14.13 -14.93 -17.66
C VAL A 626 13.20 -16.15 -17.62
N CYS A 627 13.73 -17.34 -17.32
CA CYS A 627 12.93 -18.56 -17.13
C CYS A 627 11.93 -18.44 -15.97
N ALA A 628 12.24 -17.64 -14.95
CA ALA A 628 11.38 -17.43 -13.79
C ALA A 628 10.24 -16.44 -14.05
N CYS A 629 10.50 -15.44 -14.90
CA CYS A 629 9.59 -14.33 -15.15
C CYS A 629 8.57 -14.61 -16.26
N GLU A 630 8.88 -15.50 -17.21
CA GLU A 630 7.95 -16.02 -18.23
C GLU A 630 7.09 -17.18 -17.69
#